data_AF-A0A7J3KKB8-F1
#
_entry.id   AF-A0A7J3KKB8-F1
#
_cell.length_a   1.000
_cell.length_b   1.000
_cell.length_c   1.000
_cell.angle_alpha   90.00
_cell.angle_beta   90.00
_cell.angle_gamma   90.00
#
_symmetry.space_group_name_H-M   'P 1'
#
loop_
_entity.id
_entity.type
_entity.pdbx_description
1 polymer ?
#
loop_
_entity_poly.entity_id
_entity_poly.type
_entity_poly.pdbx_seq_one_letter_code
_entity_poly.pdbx_strand_id
1 'polypeptide(L)'
;MQVYGLKAQKFHTNNIRSLEELEKLHEKFDWLWVDCPEPTPEELNIIAQFTKVDLKSLEAIKSGKTFPHHRRYDSYTLLSISFATMEKGELKTFPIYIIISQKAIFTLRTKESSPPVEYAIQALKDSTLEVENLEPSSILCEVLRENTNRNLDVVMALREVIEKLEEKAMAKPSKTVMSEVFTLRKQIATFYRILWNEQQIVGGLKNGLIPNIKLCERSILSLEDTMNNISRELEFLTSYDNALDGVLRLQDLSMIHRVERTLVYLTIITVIMNLILILLEMGGPRG
;
A
#
# COMPACT_ATOMS: atom_id res chain seq x y z
N MET A 1 20.89 12.64 -8.06
CA MET A 1 20.56 12.78 -6.63
C MET A 1 20.34 14.25 -6.29
N GLN A 2 19.21 14.57 -5.66
CA GLN A 2 18.88 15.91 -5.20
C GLN A 2 19.17 16.01 -3.70
N VAL A 3 19.81 17.09 -3.27
CA VAL A 3 20.18 17.31 -1.86
C VAL A 3 19.57 18.61 -1.38
N TYR A 4 18.84 18.49 -0.27
CA TYR A 4 18.19 19.57 0.45
C TYR A 4 18.92 19.77 1.77
N GLY A 5 19.69 20.84 1.87
CA GLY A 5 20.42 21.20 3.09
C GLY A 5 19.65 22.20 3.94
N LEU A 6 19.60 21.96 5.25
CA LEU A 6 19.05 22.89 6.23
C LEU A 6 20.20 23.59 6.98
N LYS A 7 20.26 24.93 6.89
CA LYS A 7 21.16 25.76 7.70
C LYS A 7 20.45 27.05 8.06
N ALA A 8 20.47 27.42 9.34
CA ALA A 8 19.83 28.62 9.85
C ALA A 8 18.37 28.78 9.36
N GLN A 9 17.62 27.67 9.35
CA GLN A 9 16.21 27.58 8.91
C GLN A 9 15.95 27.92 7.43
N LYS A 10 17.00 27.96 6.59
CA LYS A 10 16.88 28.13 5.14
C LYS A 10 17.20 26.84 4.41
N PHE A 11 16.37 26.50 3.42
CA PHE A 11 16.56 25.35 2.55
C PHE A 11 17.41 25.70 1.33
N HIS A 12 18.40 24.85 1.06
CA HIS A 12 19.25 24.95 -0.12
C HIS A 12 19.11 23.68 -0.95
N THR A 13 18.80 23.81 -2.24
CA THR A 13 18.69 22.67 -3.17
C THR A 13 19.92 22.60 -4.05
N ASN A 14 20.63 21.48 -4.02
CA ASN A 14 21.80 21.20 -4.83
C ASN A 14 21.65 19.84 -5.53
N ASN A 15 22.11 19.74 -6.79
CA ASN A 15 22.29 18.45 -7.45
C ASN A 15 23.73 18.00 -7.26
N ILE A 16 23.94 16.78 -6.78
CA ILE A 16 25.26 16.23 -6.47
C ILE A 16 25.57 15.05 -7.38
N ARG A 17 26.84 14.94 -7.79
CA ARG A 17 27.35 13.80 -8.58
C ARG A 17 28.56 13.10 -7.95
N SER A 18 29.10 13.59 -6.84
CA SER A 18 30.28 13.00 -6.19
C SER A 18 30.15 12.91 -4.67
N LEU A 19 30.92 12.00 -4.07
CA LEU A 19 31.01 11.86 -2.60
C LEU A 19 31.58 13.12 -1.94
N GLU A 20 32.63 13.71 -2.53
CA GLU A 20 33.30 14.90 -2.00
C GLU A 20 32.35 16.10 -1.91
N GLU A 21 31.45 16.26 -2.87
CA GLU A 21 30.40 17.29 -2.82
C GLU A 21 29.42 17.04 -1.67
N LEU A 22 29.01 15.78 -1.46
CA LEU A 22 28.11 15.40 -0.38
C LEU A 22 28.74 15.63 1.00
N GLU A 23 30.01 15.27 1.17
CA GLU A 23 30.78 15.50 2.40
C GLU A 23 30.92 17.00 2.69
N LYS A 24 31.25 17.81 1.69
CA LYS A 24 31.31 19.28 1.83
C LYS A 24 29.96 19.88 2.26
N LEU A 25 28.85 19.38 1.71
CA LEU A 25 27.52 19.83 2.13
C LEU A 25 27.21 19.36 3.55
N HIS A 26 27.63 18.16 3.93
CA HIS A 26 27.42 17.62 5.27
C HIS A 26 28.15 18.43 6.36
N GLU A 27 29.34 18.94 6.06
CA GLU A 27 30.06 19.85 6.95
C GLU A 27 29.41 21.25 6.99
N LYS A 28 28.81 21.68 5.88
CA LYS A 28 28.24 23.01 5.74
C LYS A 28 26.88 23.17 6.43
N PHE A 29 26.05 22.13 6.40
CA PHE A 29 24.66 22.14 6.86
C PHE A 29 24.51 21.42 8.21
N ASP A 30 23.55 21.88 9.02
CA ASP A 30 23.26 21.24 10.30
C ASP A 30 22.62 19.86 10.08
N TRP A 31 21.89 19.73 8.98
CA TRP A 31 21.21 18.51 8.56
C TRP A 31 20.98 18.46 7.05
N LEU A 32 20.92 17.25 6.48
CA LEU A 32 20.70 17.00 5.05
C LEU A 32 19.54 16.03 4.78
N TRP A 33 18.69 16.36 3.82
CA TRP A 33 17.83 15.39 3.15
C TRP A 33 18.37 15.13 1.74
N VAL A 34 18.54 13.86 1.40
CA VAL A 34 19.03 13.42 0.11
C VAL A 34 17.96 12.56 -0.55
N ASP A 35 17.40 13.04 -1.65
CA ASP A 35 16.42 12.31 -2.45
C ASP A 35 17.05 11.72 -3.72
N CYS A 36 16.84 10.42 -3.89
CA CYS A 36 17.38 9.59 -4.95
C CYS A 36 16.24 8.92 -5.72
N PRO A 37 15.62 9.62 -6.68
CA PRO A 37 14.72 8.98 -7.63
C PRO A 37 15.52 8.07 -8.57
N GLU A 38 15.14 6.80 -8.65
CA GLU A 38 15.75 5.80 -9.53
C GLU A 38 17.28 5.74 -9.40
N PRO A 39 17.80 5.42 -8.20
CA PRO A 39 19.23 5.58 -7.89
C PRO A 39 20.10 4.73 -8.82
N THR A 40 21.11 5.35 -9.44
CA THR A 40 22.08 4.64 -10.25
C THR A 40 23.03 3.81 -9.36
N PRO A 41 23.71 2.77 -9.89
CA PRO A 41 24.71 2.02 -9.13
C PRO A 41 25.82 2.90 -8.55
N GLU A 42 26.18 3.97 -9.25
CA GLU A 42 27.17 4.96 -8.81
C GLU A 42 26.65 5.77 -7.62
N GLU A 43 25.40 6.24 -7.68
CA GLU A 43 24.75 6.94 -6.58
C GLU A 43 24.57 6.05 -5.34
N LEU A 44 24.20 4.77 -5.54
CA LEU A 44 24.12 3.79 -4.45
C LEU A 44 25.49 3.59 -3.78
N ASN A 45 26.58 3.59 -4.55
CA ASN A 45 27.93 3.47 -4.00
C ASN A 45 28.32 4.71 -3.19
N ILE A 46 27.97 5.92 -3.66
CA ILE A 46 28.18 7.17 -2.91
C ILE A 46 27.41 7.12 -1.58
N ILE A 47 26.15 6.70 -1.60
CA ILE A 47 25.31 6.58 -0.39
C ILE A 47 25.90 5.54 0.55
N ALA A 48 26.31 4.37 0.05
CA ALA A 48 26.92 3.30 0.84
C ALA A 48 28.17 3.80 1.58
N GLN A 49 29.06 4.50 0.87
CA GLN A 49 30.30 5.04 1.44
C GLN A 49 30.02 6.11 2.49
N PHE A 50 29.10 7.04 2.19
CA PHE A 50 28.75 8.13 3.10
C PHE A 50 28.06 7.65 4.38
N THR A 51 27.07 6.77 4.24
CA THR A 51 26.25 6.27 5.36
C THR A 51 26.86 5.07 6.08
N LYS A 52 27.90 4.47 5.50
CA LYS A 52 28.49 3.17 5.88
C LYS A 52 27.49 2.02 5.83
N VAL A 53 26.43 2.15 5.03
CA VAL A 53 25.46 1.08 4.76
C VAL A 53 26.12 0.03 3.88
N ASP A 54 25.96 -1.24 4.22
CA ASP A 54 26.42 -2.34 3.37
C ASP A 54 25.76 -2.29 1.99
N LEU A 55 26.56 -2.32 0.92
CA LEU A 55 26.06 -2.22 -0.45
C LEU A 55 25.04 -3.32 -0.75
N LYS A 56 25.17 -4.53 -0.19
CA LYS A 56 24.16 -5.59 -0.37
C LYS A 56 22.80 -5.22 0.21
N SER A 57 22.77 -4.45 1.29
CA SER A 57 21.51 -3.93 1.87
C SER A 57 20.86 -2.91 0.94
N LEU A 58 21.66 -2.12 0.22
CA LEU A 58 21.18 -1.23 -0.85
C LEU A 58 20.85 -1.98 -2.14
N GLU A 59 21.49 -3.09 -2.44
CA GLU A 59 21.15 -3.92 -3.61
C GLU A 59 19.81 -4.63 -3.43
N ALA A 60 19.36 -4.87 -2.19
CA ALA A 60 18.00 -5.31 -1.93
C ALA A 60 16.95 -4.32 -2.46
N ILE A 61 17.30 -3.03 -2.60
CA ILE A 61 16.46 -2.01 -3.25
C ILE A 61 16.15 -2.40 -4.69
N LYS A 62 17.14 -2.94 -5.42
CA LYS A 62 16.95 -3.43 -6.80
C LYS A 62 15.98 -4.60 -6.88
N SER A 63 15.83 -5.38 -5.81
CA SER A 63 14.89 -6.49 -5.76
C SER A 63 13.43 -6.05 -5.60
N GLY A 64 13.19 -4.76 -5.30
CA GLY A 64 11.85 -4.20 -5.15
C GLY A 64 11.08 -4.69 -3.90
N LYS A 65 11.74 -5.43 -2.99
CA LYS A 65 11.10 -6.03 -1.83
C LYS A 65 11.17 -5.14 -0.61
N THR A 66 10.02 -4.78 -0.06
CA THR A 66 9.94 -4.21 1.29
C THR A 66 10.21 -5.27 2.35
N PHE A 67 10.66 -4.82 3.52
CA PHE A 67 10.83 -5.64 4.70
C PHE A 67 9.99 -5.03 5.84
N PRO A 68 9.30 -5.86 6.64
CA PRO A 68 8.18 -5.41 7.48
C PRO A 68 8.60 -4.60 8.72
N HIS A 69 9.90 -4.44 9.00
CA HIS A 69 10.41 -3.87 10.26
C HIS A 69 11.57 -2.93 9.98
N HIS A 70 11.81 -1.93 10.83
CA HIS A 70 13.05 -1.17 10.74
C HIS A 70 14.26 -2.07 11.02
N ARG A 71 15.36 -1.87 10.28
CA ARG A 71 16.64 -2.50 10.59
C ARG A 71 17.53 -1.47 11.25
N ARG A 72 17.88 -1.73 12.50
CA ARG A 72 18.81 -0.89 13.26
C ARG A 72 20.23 -1.38 13.04
N TYR A 73 21.10 -0.44 12.73
CA TYR A 73 22.55 -0.60 12.72
C TYR A 73 23.17 0.44 13.66
N ASP A 74 24.46 0.31 13.95
CA ASP A 74 25.14 1.18 14.92
C ASP A 74 25.12 2.67 14.49
N SER A 75 25.24 2.95 13.19
CA SER A 75 25.33 4.30 12.64
C SER A 75 24.08 4.79 11.90
N TYR A 76 23.13 3.90 11.57
CA TYR A 76 21.94 4.25 10.80
C TYR A 76 20.75 3.33 11.09
N THR A 77 19.56 3.80 10.76
CA THR A 77 18.34 3.00 10.73
C THR A 77 17.83 2.93 9.29
N LEU A 78 17.51 1.72 8.83
CA LEU A 78 16.93 1.51 7.51
C LEU A 78 15.44 1.16 7.66
N LEU A 79 14.58 1.92 6.99
CA LEU A 79 13.14 1.69 6.89
C LEU A 79 12.77 1.35 5.44
N SER A 80 11.69 0.60 5.26
CA SER A 80 11.03 0.49 3.96
C SER A 80 9.53 0.62 4.15
N ILE A 81 8.94 1.52 3.38
CA ILE A 81 7.48 1.65 3.24
C ILE A 81 7.08 1.24 1.83
N SER A 82 5.84 0.79 1.65
CA SER A 82 5.29 0.44 0.34
C SER A 82 4.33 1.54 -0.10
N PHE A 83 4.62 2.18 -1.22
CA PHE A 83 3.62 2.94 -1.96
C PHE A 83 2.71 1.97 -2.71
N ALA A 84 1.41 1.99 -2.43
CA ALA A 84 0.42 1.12 -3.05
C ALA A 84 -0.46 1.90 -4.03
N THR A 85 -0.84 1.24 -5.13
CA THR A 85 -1.77 1.80 -6.13
C THR A 85 -2.60 0.67 -6.76
N MET A 86 -3.77 1.04 -7.29
CA MET A 86 -4.63 0.12 -8.04
C MET A 86 -4.51 0.40 -9.54
N GLU A 87 -3.98 -0.56 -10.29
CA GLU A 87 -3.84 -0.48 -11.75
C GLU A 87 -4.68 -1.57 -12.41
N LYS A 88 -5.68 -1.18 -13.20
CA LYS A 88 -6.58 -2.11 -13.91
C LYS A 88 -7.21 -3.17 -13.00
N GLY A 89 -7.50 -2.81 -11.74
CA GLY A 89 -8.09 -3.72 -10.74
C GLY A 89 -7.08 -4.64 -10.04
N GLU A 90 -5.77 -4.41 -10.24
CA GLU A 90 -4.70 -5.10 -9.52
C GLU A 90 -3.92 -4.15 -8.62
N LEU A 91 -3.72 -4.56 -7.37
CA LEU A 91 -2.81 -3.93 -6.42
C LEU A 91 -1.36 -4.03 -6.92
N LYS A 92 -0.73 -2.89 -7.13
CA LYS A 92 0.71 -2.74 -7.37
C LYS A 92 1.36 -2.04 -6.19
N THR A 93 2.60 -2.39 -5.91
CA THR A 93 3.34 -1.89 -4.75
C THR A 93 4.76 -1.54 -5.14
N PHE A 94 5.20 -0.35 -4.74
CA PHE A 94 6.51 0.19 -5.07
C PHE A 94 7.21 0.62 -3.78
N PRO A 95 8.39 0.10 -3.46
CA PRO A 95 9.06 0.40 -2.20
C PRO A 95 9.66 1.80 -2.20
N ILE A 96 9.58 2.48 -1.05
CA ILE A 96 10.39 3.65 -0.71
C ILE A 96 11.29 3.23 0.45
N TYR A 97 12.60 3.31 0.24
CA TYR A 97 13.59 3.03 1.27
C TYR A 97 14.05 4.32 1.90
N ILE A 98 14.14 4.32 3.22
CA ILE A 98 14.49 5.50 4.00
C ILE A 98 15.67 5.13 4.90
N ILE A 99 16.79 5.81 4.74
CA ILE A 99 17.96 5.65 5.60
C ILE A 99 18.04 6.86 6.51
N ILE A 100 18.03 6.62 7.81
CA ILE A 100 18.07 7.65 8.84
C ILE A 100 19.43 7.55 9.55
N SER A 101 20.20 8.62 9.47
CA SER A 101 21.45 8.81 10.23
C SER A 101 21.32 10.05 11.12
N GLN A 102 22.26 10.26 12.05
CA GLN A 102 22.17 11.36 13.02
C GLN A 102 21.99 12.76 12.41
N LYS A 103 22.49 12.98 11.19
CA LYS A 103 22.50 14.29 10.51
C LYS A 103 21.99 14.24 9.08
N ALA A 104 21.47 13.11 8.63
CA ALA A 104 20.94 13.00 7.28
C ALA A 104 19.84 11.94 7.13
N ILE A 105 18.84 12.25 6.30
CA ILE A 105 17.85 11.28 5.80
C ILE A 105 18.08 11.08 4.30
N PHE A 106 18.05 9.84 3.86
CA PHE A 106 18.09 9.47 2.45
C PHE A 106 16.77 8.81 2.06
N THR A 107 16.16 9.25 0.96
CA THR A 107 14.99 8.60 0.36
C THR A 107 15.40 8.00 -0.98
N LEU A 108 15.26 6.68 -1.10
CA LEU A 108 15.51 5.95 -2.35
C LEU A 108 14.19 5.36 -2.85
N ARG A 109 13.81 5.69 -4.08
CA ARG A 109 12.47 5.41 -4.61
C ARG A 109 12.51 5.10 -6.09
N THR A 110 11.49 4.40 -6.58
CA THR A 110 11.22 4.29 -8.02
C THR A 110 10.33 5.45 -8.48
N LYS A 111 10.19 5.60 -9.80
CA LYS A 111 9.34 6.63 -10.42
C LYS A 111 7.88 6.53 -9.97
N GLU A 112 7.35 5.32 -9.82
CA GLU A 112 5.96 5.09 -9.43
C GLU A 112 5.71 5.51 -7.98
N SER A 113 6.69 5.32 -7.10
CA SER A 113 6.65 5.74 -5.68
C SER A 113 7.02 7.20 -5.43
N SER A 114 7.06 8.04 -6.47
CA SER A 114 7.41 9.46 -6.36
C SER A 114 6.42 10.32 -5.57
N PRO A 115 5.08 10.13 -5.66
CA PRO A 115 4.13 11.11 -5.14
C PRO A 115 4.31 11.50 -3.66
N PRO A 116 4.53 10.56 -2.71
CA PRO A 116 4.71 10.92 -1.30
C PRO A 116 5.92 11.80 -1.05
N VAL A 117 7.02 11.53 -1.76
CA VAL A 117 8.28 12.26 -1.60
C VAL A 117 8.21 13.62 -2.30
N GLU A 118 7.62 13.69 -3.49
CA GLU A 118 7.43 14.95 -4.21
C GLU A 118 6.51 15.91 -3.46
N TYR A 119 5.45 15.39 -2.84
CA TYR A 119 4.58 16.17 -1.97
C TYR A 119 5.36 16.72 -0.77
N ALA A 120 6.17 15.88 -0.10
CA ALA A 120 6.99 16.34 1.02
C ALA A 120 8.02 17.41 0.58
N ILE A 121 8.61 17.26 -0.62
CA ILE A 121 9.49 18.28 -1.23
C ILE A 121 8.73 19.60 -1.46
N GLN A 122 7.49 19.52 -1.94
CA GLN A 122 6.69 20.70 -2.21
C GLN A 122 6.26 21.40 -0.90
N ALA A 123 5.78 20.63 0.08
CA ALA A 123 5.46 21.12 1.41
C ALA A 123 6.67 21.81 2.08
N LEU A 124 7.87 21.25 1.87
CA LEU A 124 9.13 21.85 2.30
C LEU A 124 9.35 23.24 1.69
N LYS A 125 9.19 23.35 0.36
CA LYS A 125 9.37 24.62 -0.36
C LYS A 125 8.35 25.65 0.10
N ASP A 126 7.10 25.26 0.29
CA ASP A 126 6.05 26.17 0.70
C ASP A 126 6.24 26.63 2.16
N SER A 127 6.71 25.74 3.03
CA SER A 127 6.99 26.04 4.44
C SER A 127 8.19 26.96 4.69
N THR A 128 9.13 27.08 3.73
CA THR A 128 10.24 28.07 3.83
C THR A 128 9.79 29.53 3.87
N LEU A 129 8.53 29.79 3.53
CA LEU A 129 7.96 31.14 3.55
C LEU A 129 7.34 31.50 4.91
N GLU A 130 7.00 30.52 5.77
CA GLU A 130 6.15 30.77 6.95
C GLU A 130 6.54 30.03 8.25
N VAL A 131 7.41 29.02 8.24
CA VAL A 131 7.65 28.18 9.44
C VAL A 131 9.06 28.34 10.00
N GLU A 132 9.17 29.05 11.12
CA GLU A 132 10.32 28.93 12.03
C GLU A 132 10.41 27.47 12.54
N ASN A 133 11.58 26.85 12.38
CA ASN A 133 11.93 25.50 12.88
C ASN A 133 11.43 24.29 12.06
N LEU A 134 11.94 24.13 10.83
CA LEU A 134 11.77 22.86 10.14
C LEU A 134 12.74 21.80 10.67
N GLU A 135 12.21 20.77 11.32
CA GLU A 135 13.00 19.66 11.85
C GLU A 135 13.14 18.50 10.84
N PRO A 136 14.25 17.74 10.91
CA PRO A 136 14.45 16.51 10.15
C PRO A 136 13.27 15.52 10.21
N SER A 137 12.66 15.42 11.38
CA SER A 137 11.52 14.55 11.65
C SER A 137 10.29 14.94 10.86
N SER A 138 10.09 16.23 10.62
CA SER A 138 8.92 16.74 9.89
C SER A 138 8.89 16.20 8.47
N ILE A 139 10.03 16.09 7.78
CA ILE A 139 10.10 15.53 6.43
C ILE A 139 9.65 14.07 6.41
N LEU A 140 10.16 13.26 7.33
CA LEU A 140 9.75 11.87 7.44
C LEU A 140 8.26 11.74 7.73
N CYS A 141 7.73 12.58 8.64
CA CYS A 141 6.31 12.60 8.96
C CYS A 141 5.47 12.98 7.73
N GLU A 142 5.88 13.97 6.94
CA GLU A 142 5.17 14.37 5.73
C GLU A 142 5.16 13.28 4.66
N VAL A 143 6.29 12.58 4.46
CA VAL A 143 6.37 11.44 3.52
C VAL A 143 5.42 10.32 3.96
N LEU A 144 5.41 9.97 5.25
CA LEU A 144 4.53 8.94 5.79
C LEU A 144 3.06 9.34 5.73
N ARG A 145 2.75 10.59 6.10
CA ARG A 145 1.40 11.15 6.06
C ARG A 145 0.84 11.11 4.65
N GLU A 146 1.61 11.56 3.65
CA GLU A 146 1.15 11.51 2.27
C GLU A 146 1.05 10.07 1.75
N ASN A 147 1.98 9.18 2.11
CA ASN A 147 1.85 7.76 1.75
C ASN A 147 0.55 7.16 2.29
N THR A 148 0.21 7.44 3.55
CA THR A 148 -1.06 7.05 4.16
C THR A 148 -2.25 7.68 3.45
N ASN A 149 -2.21 8.97 3.09
CA ASN A 149 -3.31 9.58 2.33
C ASN A 149 -3.57 8.84 1.00
N ARG A 150 -2.51 8.38 0.32
CA ARG A 150 -2.61 7.63 -0.94
C ARG A 150 -3.14 6.21 -0.74
N ASN A 151 -2.95 5.63 0.43
CA ASN A 151 -3.54 4.34 0.76
C ASN A 151 -5.08 4.41 0.76
N LEU A 152 -5.68 5.54 1.14
CA LEU A 152 -7.13 5.74 1.04
C LEU A 152 -7.64 5.61 -0.40
N ASP A 153 -6.89 6.10 -1.40
CA ASP A 153 -7.24 5.96 -2.81
C ASP A 153 -7.35 4.47 -3.20
N VAL A 154 -6.45 3.63 -2.69
CA VAL A 154 -6.49 2.17 -2.88
C VAL A 154 -7.70 1.55 -2.20
N VAL A 155 -8.03 1.97 -0.97
CA VAL A 155 -9.24 1.51 -0.26
C VAL A 155 -10.49 1.84 -1.07
N MET A 156 -10.62 3.07 -1.58
CA MET A 156 -11.77 3.48 -2.38
C MET A 156 -11.85 2.70 -3.70
N ALA A 157 -10.73 2.48 -4.38
CA ALA A 157 -10.70 1.68 -5.60
C ALA A 157 -11.10 0.21 -5.34
N LEU A 158 -10.67 -0.38 -4.21
CA LEU A 158 -11.10 -1.73 -3.81
C LEU A 158 -12.62 -1.78 -3.58
N ARG A 159 -13.18 -0.76 -2.92
CA ARG A 159 -14.63 -0.64 -2.72
C ARG A 159 -15.40 -0.70 -4.04
N GLU A 160 -15.00 0.11 -5.03
CA GLU A 160 -15.66 0.11 -6.33
C GLU A 160 -15.60 -1.25 -7.04
N VAL A 161 -14.49 -1.98 -6.89
CA VAL A 161 -14.34 -3.33 -7.45
C VAL A 161 -15.28 -4.31 -6.75
N ILE A 162 -15.44 -4.20 -5.42
CA ILE A 162 -16.37 -5.03 -4.63
C ILE A 162 -17.82 -4.75 -5.03
N GLU A 163 -18.21 -3.48 -5.13
CA GLU A 163 -19.58 -3.09 -5.54
C GLU A 163 -19.93 -3.65 -6.92
N LYS A 164 -19.01 -3.57 -7.89
CA LYS A 164 -19.18 -4.18 -9.23
C LYS A 164 -19.28 -5.71 -9.17
N LEU A 165 -18.53 -6.34 -8.27
CA LEU A 165 -18.54 -7.79 -8.08
C LEU A 165 -19.84 -8.26 -7.43
N GLU A 166 -20.38 -7.49 -6.49
CA GLU A 166 -21.70 -7.71 -5.87
C GLU A 166 -22.83 -7.65 -6.91
N GLU A 167 -22.87 -6.60 -7.73
CA GLU A 167 -23.85 -6.47 -8.82
C GLU A 167 -23.81 -7.65 -9.79
N LYS A 168 -22.59 -8.05 -10.19
CA LYS A 168 -22.37 -9.20 -11.06
C LYS A 168 -22.84 -10.50 -10.41
N ALA A 169 -22.60 -10.65 -9.11
CA ALA A 169 -23.02 -11.81 -8.36
C ALA A 169 -24.55 -11.94 -8.29
N MET A 170 -25.25 -10.81 -8.11
CA MET A 170 -26.71 -10.75 -8.12
C MET A 170 -27.31 -11.02 -9.50
N ALA A 171 -26.69 -10.52 -10.57
CA ALA A 171 -27.21 -10.67 -11.93
C ALA A 171 -27.13 -12.11 -12.44
N LYS A 172 -25.99 -12.80 -12.24
CA LYS A 172 -25.83 -14.19 -12.71
C LYS A 172 -24.77 -14.95 -11.91
N PRO A 173 -25.13 -16.05 -11.23
CA PRO A 173 -24.16 -16.91 -10.57
C PRO A 173 -23.20 -17.56 -11.57
N SER A 174 -21.89 -17.48 -11.29
CA SER A 174 -20.88 -18.06 -12.17
C SER A 174 -19.58 -18.38 -11.42
N LYS A 175 -18.84 -19.40 -11.91
CA LYS A 175 -17.50 -19.72 -11.41
C LYS A 175 -16.52 -18.54 -11.53
N THR A 176 -16.77 -17.64 -12.48
CA THR A 176 -15.97 -16.43 -12.70
C THR A 176 -16.07 -15.46 -11.52
N VAL A 177 -17.26 -15.27 -10.95
CA VAL A 177 -17.46 -14.43 -9.75
C VAL A 177 -16.65 -14.98 -8.58
N MET A 178 -16.68 -16.30 -8.36
CA MET A 178 -15.94 -16.93 -7.27
C MET A 178 -14.41 -16.75 -7.42
N SER A 179 -13.87 -16.87 -8.64
CA SER A 179 -12.46 -16.61 -8.91
C SER A 179 -12.06 -15.14 -8.69
N GLU A 180 -12.95 -14.21 -9.04
CA GLU A 180 -12.74 -12.77 -8.82
C GLU A 180 -12.75 -12.44 -7.32
N VAL A 181 -13.66 -13.03 -6.53
CA VAL A 181 -13.66 -12.92 -5.06
C VAL A 181 -12.33 -13.35 -4.47
N PHE A 182 -11.81 -14.54 -4.83
CA PHE A 182 -10.54 -15.02 -4.28
C PHE A 182 -9.35 -14.14 -4.68
N THR A 183 -9.35 -13.63 -5.90
CA THR A 183 -8.32 -12.69 -6.36
C THR A 183 -8.35 -11.42 -5.54
N LEU A 184 -9.54 -10.87 -5.28
CA LEU A 184 -9.72 -9.65 -4.51
C LEU A 184 -9.37 -9.84 -3.04
N ARG A 185 -9.74 -10.97 -2.43
CA ARG A 185 -9.30 -11.35 -1.08
C ARG A 185 -7.78 -11.35 -0.93
N LYS A 186 -7.08 -11.92 -1.92
CA LYS A 186 -5.61 -11.92 -1.92
C LYS A 186 -5.05 -10.50 -1.98
N GLN A 187 -5.66 -9.60 -2.75
CA GLN A 187 -5.27 -8.19 -2.81
C GLN A 187 -5.55 -7.49 -1.48
N ILE A 188 -6.74 -7.66 -0.89
CA ILE A 188 -7.09 -7.12 0.43
C ILE A 188 -6.11 -7.59 1.51
N ALA A 189 -5.83 -8.90 1.58
CA ALA A 189 -4.88 -9.46 2.55
C ALA A 189 -3.46 -8.92 2.35
N THR A 190 -3.03 -8.72 1.10
CA THR A 190 -1.73 -8.13 0.79
C THR A 190 -1.66 -6.69 1.26
N PHE A 191 -2.71 -5.90 0.99
CA PHE A 191 -2.77 -4.51 1.37
C PHE A 191 -2.93 -4.31 2.89
N TYR A 192 -3.74 -5.14 3.55
CA TYR A 192 -3.85 -5.18 5.00
C TYR A 192 -2.49 -5.36 5.67
N ARG A 193 -1.66 -6.29 5.17
CA ARG A 193 -0.30 -6.50 5.69
C ARG A 193 0.59 -5.27 5.48
N ILE A 194 0.43 -4.55 4.38
CA ILE A 194 1.17 -3.31 4.11
C ILE A 194 0.79 -2.24 5.13
N LEU A 195 -0.51 -1.96 5.28
CA LEU A 195 -1.01 -0.97 6.25
C LEU A 195 -0.63 -1.33 7.68
N TRP A 196 -0.72 -2.60 8.05
CA TRP A 196 -0.29 -3.06 9.36
C TRP A 196 1.19 -2.76 9.61
N ASN A 197 2.07 -3.08 8.66
CA ASN A 197 3.50 -2.79 8.78
C ASN A 197 3.77 -1.28 8.86
N GLU A 198 3.05 -0.48 8.08
CA GLU A 198 3.15 0.98 8.13
C GLU A 198 2.73 1.52 9.51
N GLN A 199 1.66 0.99 10.08
CA GLN A 199 1.21 1.31 11.44
C GLN A 199 2.29 1.01 12.49
N GLN A 200 3.01 -0.11 12.35
CA GLN A 200 4.12 -0.46 13.24
C GLN A 200 5.31 0.50 13.09
N ILE A 201 5.62 0.95 11.86
CA ILE A 201 6.68 1.93 11.62
C ILE A 201 6.30 3.27 12.25
N VAL A 202 5.09 3.76 12.01
CA VAL A 202 4.59 5.04 12.56
C VAL A 202 4.53 4.98 14.09
N GLY A 203 4.01 3.89 14.66
CA GLY A 203 4.00 3.68 16.11
C GLY A 203 5.40 3.58 16.72
N GLY A 204 6.33 2.92 16.02
CA GLY A 204 7.74 2.83 16.40
C GLY A 204 8.45 4.19 16.40
N LEU A 205 8.15 5.06 15.43
CA LEU A 205 8.63 6.44 15.40
C LEU A 205 8.06 7.20 16.60
N LYS A 206 6.73 7.20 16.76
CA LYS A 206 6.02 7.93 17.81
C LYS A 206 6.54 7.61 19.21
N ASN A 207 6.79 6.33 19.47
CA ASN A 207 7.26 5.84 20.78
C ASN A 207 8.78 5.97 20.97
N GLY A 208 9.51 6.55 20.01
CA GLY A 208 10.97 6.71 20.09
C GLY A 208 11.75 5.38 20.00
N LEU A 209 11.14 4.33 19.45
CA LEU A 209 11.79 3.02 19.27
C LEU A 209 12.75 3.01 18.09
N ILE A 210 12.56 3.93 17.12
CA ILE A 210 13.44 4.10 15.97
C ILE A 210 14.53 5.13 16.33
N PRO A 211 15.81 4.72 16.41
CA PRO A 211 16.89 5.61 16.80
C PRO A 211 17.31 6.53 15.64
N ASN A 212 18.17 7.50 15.96
CA ASN A 212 18.73 8.50 15.02
C ASN A 212 17.74 9.55 14.52
N ILE A 213 16.56 9.66 15.14
CA ILE A 213 15.61 10.74 14.89
C ILE A 213 15.09 11.28 16.23
N LYS A 214 15.00 12.60 16.34
CA LYS A 214 14.34 13.28 17.46
C LYS A 214 13.03 13.83 16.93
N LEU A 215 11.94 13.56 17.64
CA LEU A 215 10.61 14.06 17.28
C LEU A 215 10.27 15.23 18.20
N CYS A 216 9.79 16.34 17.64
CA CYS A 216 9.07 17.36 18.38
C CYS A 216 7.59 16.99 18.57
N GLU A 217 6.91 17.73 19.43
CA GLU A 217 5.48 17.55 19.72
C GLU A 217 4.61 17.60 18.45
N ARG A 218 4.90 18.53 17.52
CA ARG A 218 4.17 18.61 16.24
C ARG A 218 4.35 17.34 15.41
N SER A 219 5.56 16.78 15.35
CA SER A 219 5.81 15.52 14.64
C SER A 219 5.04 14.36 15.29
N ILE A 220 4.97 14.31 16.63
CA ILE A 220 4.24 13.27 17.37
C ILE A 220 2.74 13.33 17.05
N LEU A 221 2.13 14.52 17.04
CA LEU A 221 0.72 14.70 16.68
C LEU A 221 0.43 14.28 15.24
N SER A 222 1.31 14.68 14.29
CA SER A 222 1.19 14.27 12.89
C SER A 222 1.25 12.73 12.73
N LEU A 223 2.14 12.06 13.47
CA LEU A 223 2.22 10.60 13.47
C LEU A 223 0.96 9.96 14.10
N GLU A 224 0.37 10.57 15.14
CA GLU A 224 -0.87 10.09 15.73
C GLU A 224 -2.05 10.14 14.76
N ASP A 225 -2.22 11.27 14.06
CA ASP A 225 -3.21 11.39 12.99
C ASP A 225 -2.98 10.36 11.88
N THR A 226 -1.71 10.16 11.48
CA THR A 226 -1.33 9.13 10.51
C THR A 226 -1.72 7.73 10.99
N MET A 227 -1.45 7.38 12.26
CA MET A 227 -1.86 6.10 12.84
C MET A 227 -3.38 5.92 12.85
N ASN A 228 -4.14 6.98 13.16
CA ASN A 228 -5.60 6.93 13.17
C ASN A 228 -6.16 6.68 11.77
N ASN A 229 -5.58 7.33 10.75
CA ASN A 229 -5.95 7.11 9.35
C ASN A 229 -5.68 5.65 8.93
N ILE A 230 -4.50 5.11 9.23
CA ILE A 230 -4.17 3.71 8.93
C ILE A 230 -5.13 2.74 9.65
N SER A 231 -5.47 3.02 10.90
CA SER A 231 -6.39 2.19 11.69
C SER A 231 -7.78 2.13 11.03
N ARG A 232 -8.30 3.29 10.60
CA ARG A 232 -9.57 3.37 9.87
C ARG A 232 -9.51 2.62 8.54
N GLU A 233 -8.40 2.69 7.81
CA GLU A 233 -8.22 1.96 6.56
C GLU A 233 -8.19 0.44 6.78
N LEU A 234 -7.54 -0.04 7.83
CA LEU A 234 -7.58 -1.46 8.23
C LEU A 234 -8.99 -1.94 8.57
N GLU A 235 -9.80 -1.10 9.23
CA GLU A 235 -11.22 -1.38 9.48
C GLU A 235 -12.02 -1.50 8.18
N PHE A 236 -11.79 -0.60 7.21
CA PHE A 236 -12.41 -0.71 5.89
C PHE A 236 -12.04 -2.02 5.18
N LEU A 237 -10.76 -2.40 5.17
CA LEU A 237 -10.33 -3.66 4.56
C LEU A 237 -10.95 -4.89 5.24
N THR A 238 -11.12 -4.84 6.56
CA THR A 238 -11.81 -5.90 7.32
C THR A 238 -13.29 -5.98 6.93
N SER A 239 -13.96 -4.83 6.82
CA SER A 239 -15.34 -4.75 6.35
C SER A 239 -15.50 -5.28 4.92
N TYR A 240 -14.55 -4.96 4.04
CA TYR A 240 -14.53 -5.40 2.65
C TYR A 240 -14.30 -6.91 2.52
N ASP A 241 -13.41 -7.51 3.31
CA ASP A 241 -13.25 -8.97 3.33
C ASP A 241 -14.52 -9.69 3.81
N ASN A 242 -15.23 -9.10 4.78
CA ASN A 242 -16.55 -9.59 5.23
C ASN A 242 -17.64 -9.44 4.17
N ALA A 243 -17.65 -8.34 3.41
CA ALA A 243 -18.60 -8.14 2.30
C ALA A 243 -18.43 -9.23 1.22
N LEU A 244 -17.19 -9.64 0.95
CA LEU A 244 -16.89 -10.74 0.03
C LEU A 244 -17.45 -12.09 0.49
N ASP A 245 -17.56 -12.35 1.80
CA ASP A 245 -18.30 -13.52 2.30
C ASP A 245 -19.79 -13.43 1.97
N GLY A 246 -20.37 -12.23 2.03
CA GLY A 246 -21.72 -11.96 1.58
C GLY A 246 -21.91 -12.34 0.10
N VAL A 247 -20.97 -11.92 -0.76
CA VAL A 247 -20.97 -12.26 -2.19
C VAL A 247 -20.94 -13.77 -2.42
N LEU A 248 -20.10 -14.51 -1.71
CA LEU A 248 -20.01 -15.97 -1.83
C LEU A 248 -21.32 -16.65 -1.39
N ARG A 249 -21.91 -16.20 -0.28
CA ARG A 249 -23.21 -16.72 0.18
C ARG A 249 -24.33 -16.46 -0.83
N LEU A 250 -24.34 -15.29 -1.46
CA LEU A 250 -25.29 -14.97 -2.54
C LEU A 250 -25.10 -15.89 -3.76
N GLN A 251 -23.86 -16.24 -4.11
CA GLN A 251 -23.57 -17.21 -5.16
C GLN A 251 -24.16 -18.58 -4.82
N ASP A 252 -23.92 -19.09 -3.61
CA ASP A 252 -24.40 -20.39 -3.16
C ASP A 252 -25.94 -20.47 -3.16
N LEU A 253 -26.61 -19.47 -2.57
CA LEU A 253 -28.08 -19.38 -2.55
C LEU A 253 -28.66 -19.38 -3.96
N SER A 254 -28.06 -18.61 -4.87
CA SER A 254 -28.53 -18.52 -6.24
C SER A 254 -28.28 -19.79 -7.05
N MET A 255 -27.20 -20.54 -6.76
CA MET A 255 -26.99 -21.88 -7.33
C MET A 255 -28.02 -22.88 -6.83
N ILE A 256 -28.34 -22.88 -5.53
CA ILE A 256 -29.38 -23.73 -4.93
C ILE A 256 -30.73 -23.47 -5.60
N HIS A 257 -31.16 -22.21 -5.68
CA HIS A 257 -32.42 -21.86 -6.34
C HIS A 257 -32.48 -22.28 -7.81
N ARG A 258 -31.34 -22.28 -8.52
CA ARG A 258 -31.27 -22.76 -9.91
C ARG A 258 -31.45 -24.27 -9.97
N VAL A 259 -30.82 -25.03 -9.08
CA VAL A 259 -30.96 -26.49 -8.98
C VAL A 259 -32.40 -26.86 -8.63
N GLU A 260 -33.00 -26.20 -7.64
CA GLU A 260 -34.40 -26.38 -7.27
C GLU A 260 -35.33 -26.15 -8.47
N ARG A 261 -35.13 -25.06 -9.20
CA ARG A 261 -35.93 -24.75 -10.39
C ARG A 261 -35.77 -25.82 -11.48
N THR A 262 -34.55 -26.31 -11.72
CA THR A 262 -34.32 -27.42 -12.67
C THR A 262 -35.02 -28.71 -12.24
N LEU A 263 -35.00 -29.04 -10.95
CA LEU A 263 -35.73 -30.19 -10.41
C LEU A 263 -37.23 -30.05 -10.59
N VAL A 264 -37.80 -28.86 -10.35
CA VAL A 264 -39.22 -28.57 -10.58
C VAL A 264 -39.58 -28.77 -12.06
N TYR A 265 -38.79 -28.22 -12.99
CA TYR A 265 -39.04 -28.41 -14.42
C TYR A 265 -38.94 -29.87 -14.84
N LEU A 266 -37.91 -30.60 -14.38
CA LEU A 266 -37.76 -32.02 -14.66
C LEU A 266 -38.96 -32.82 -14.12
N THR A 267 -39.38 -32.52 -12.89
CA THR A 267 -40.54 -33.16 -12.25
C THR A 267 -41.82 -32.91 -13.05
N ILE A 268 -42.07 -31.66 -13.48
CA ILE A 268 -43.22 -31.33 -14.32
C ILE A 268 -43.19 -32.13 -15.63
N ILE A 269 -42.05 -32.18 -16.31
CA ILE A 269 -41.89 -32.95 -17.56
C ILE A 269 -42.13 -34.44 -17.31
N THR A 270 -41.53 -35.02 -16.27
CA THR A 270 -41.70 -36.43 -15.90
C THR A 270 -43.15 -36.75 -15.57
N VAL A 271 -43.83 -35.89 -14.81
CA VAL A 271 -45.26 -36.07 -14.49
C VAL A 271 -46.12 -36.03 -15.75
N ILE A 272 -45.91 -35.06 -16.64
CA ILE A 272 -46.63 -34.96 -17.91
C ILE A 272 -46.38 -36.20 -18.78
N MET A 273 -45.13 -36.63 -18.92
CA MET A 273 -44.75 -37.81 -19.70
C MET A 273 -45.38 -39.09 -19.13
N ASN A 274 -45.38 -39.26 -17.81
CA ASN A 274 -46.02 -40.40 -17.16
C ASN A 274 -47.55 -40.40 -17.37
N LEU A 275 -48.20 -39.24 -17.28
CA LEU A 275 -49.64 -39.12 -17.56
C LEU A 275 -49.96 -39.50 -19.01
N ILE A 276 -49.16 -39.03 -19.98
CA ILE A 276 -49.31 -39.41 -21.39
C ILE A 276 -49.13 -40.91 -21.58
N LEU A 277 -48.13 -41.52 -20.93
CA LEU A 277 -47.88 -42.95 -21.00
C LEU A 277 -49.08 -43.76 -20.49
N ILE A 278 -49.64 -43.39 -19.34
CA ILE A 278 -50.81 -44.06 -18.76
C ILE A 278 -52.02 -43.96 -19.71
N LEU A 279 -52.24 -42.80 -20.34
CA LEU A 279 -53.31 -42.62 -21.32
C LEU A 279 -53.12 -43.48 -22.57
N LEU A 280 -51.88 -43.61 -23.05
CA LEU A 280 -51.55 -44.49 -24.19
C LEU A 280 -51.76 -45.97 -23.84
N GLU A 281 -51.38 -46.42 -22.66
CA GLU A 281 -51.63 -47.80 -22.19
C GLU A 281 -53.13 -48.11 -22.08
N MET A 282 -53.93 -47.16 -21.58
CA MET A 282 -55.39 -47.33 -21.50
C MET A 282 -56.09 -47.31 -22.87
N GLY A 283 -55.53 -46.58 -23.84
CA GLY A 283 -56.07 -46.44 -25.20
C GLY A 283 -55.57 -47.47 -26.21
N GLY A 284 -54.59 -48.31 -25.84
CA GLY A 284 -54.10 -49.39 -26.69
C GLY A 284 -55.17 -50.48 -26.91
N PRO A 285 -55.26 -51.10 -28.10
CA PRO A 285 -56.28 -52.09 -28.38
C PRO A 285 -56.16 -53.25 -27.40
N ARG A 286 -57.22 -53.51 -26.63
CA ARG A 286 -57.41 -54.78 -25.93
C ARG A 286 -57.60 -55.85 -27.00
N GLY A 287 -56.53 -56.58 -27.31
CA GLY A 287 -56.63 -57.84 -28.03
C GLY A 287 -57.50 -58.84 -27.27
#